data_AF-A0A7S4U9J9-F1
#
_entry.id   AF-A0A7S4U9J9-F1
#
_cell.length_a   1.000
_cell.length_b   1.000
_cell.length_c   1.000
_cell.angle_alpha   90.00
_cell.angle_beta   90.00
_cell.angle_gamma   90.00
#
_symmetry.space_group_name_H-M   'P 1'
#
loop_
_entity.id
_entity.type
_entity.pdbx_description
1 polymer ?
#
loop_
_entity_poly.entity_id
_entity_poly.type
_entity_poly.pdbx_seq_one_letter_code
_entity_poly.pdbx_strand_id
1 'polypeptide(L)'
;IMANQFPVLWTVGSHDIRFGNFVRVSAGHLKQEWVAFVVDRKSKKLTKKDHVTVIWMYYRSHLEKNVLKEAERNLGRILDDSELVFSNHQDECPVNAILEIVDVRLLPDQPQIDPQKIDSDMSEQYFCRFFFDYSAFKVSHLKLVHIPTRGIVKAEPSYSPAQPRPAASRMADAGSAA
;
A
#
# COMPACT_ATOMS: atom_id res chain seq x y z
N ILE A 1 8.60 -7.69 0.29
CA ILE A 1 7.40 -8.16 1.04
C ILE A 1 6.60 -9.02 0.07
N MET A 2 6.38 -10.31 0.33
CA MET A 2 5.58 -11.15 -0.57
C MET A 2 4.10 -11.05 -0.21
N ALA A 3 3.24 -10.65 -1.15
CA ALA A 3 1.82 -10.39 -0.90
C ALA A 3 1.02 -11.63 -0.44
N ASN A 4 1.46 -12.84 -0.83
CA ASN A 4 0.80 -14.10 -0.50
C ASN A 4 0.74 -14.42 1.01
N GLN A 5 1.53 -13.71 1.82
CA GLN A 5 1.55 -13.88 3.28
C GLN A 5 0.41 -13.12 3.98
N PHE A 6 -0.33 -12.27 3.27
CA PHE A 6 -1.41 -11.48 3.84
C PHE A 6 -2.78 -12.07 3.51
N PRO A 7 -3.78 -11.92 4.40
CA PRO A 7 -5.16 -12.32 4.12
C PRO A 7 -5.69 -11.60 2.88
N VAL A 8 -6.56 -12.31 2.15
CA VAL A 8 -7.30 -11.74 1.01
C VAL A 8 -8.15 -10.57 1.50
N LEU A 9 -7.95 -9.41 0.86
CA LEU A 9 -8.78 -8.23 1.08
C LEU A 9 -10.03 -8.29 0.22
N TRP A 10 -9.88 -8.76 -1.03
CA TRP A 10 -10.96 -8.94 -2.00
C TRP A 10 -10.61 -9.94 -3.09
N THR A 11 -11.61 -10.50 -3.78
CA THR A 11 -11.41 -11.31 -4.99
C THR A 11 -12.07 -10.62 -6.19
N VAL A 12 -11.30 -10.32 -7.23
CA VAL A 12 -11.76 -9.66 -8.48
C VAL A 12 -11.51 -10.62 -9.65
N GLY A 13 -12.60 -11.14 -10.23
CA GLY A 13 -12.48 -12.20 -11.24
C GLY A 13 -11.76 -13.42 -10.66
N SER A 14 -10.61 -13.78 -11.23
CA SER A 14 -9.73 -14.86 -10.76
C SER A 14 -8.58 -14.39 -9.85
N HIS A 15 -8.56 -13.11 -9.44
CA HIS A 15 -7.45 -12.53 -8.68
C HIS A 15 -7.81 -12.25 -7.22
N ASP A 16 -7.01 -12.77 -6.31
CA ASP A 16 -7.06 -12.43 -4.88
C ASP A 16 -6.21 -11.19 -4.60
N ILE A 17 -6.87 -10.07 -4.32
CA ILE A 17 -6.26 -8.81 -3.95
C ILE A 17 -5.88 -8.83 -2.47
N ARG A 18 -4.61 -8.58 -2.17
CA ARG A 18 -3.99 -8.62 -0.85
C ARG A 18 -3.20 -7.35 -0.59
N PHE A 19 -2.90 -7.09 0.67
CA PHE A 19 -1.91 -6.07 1.03
C PHE A 19 -0.59 -6.34 0.31
N GLY A 20 0.00 -5.28 -0.23
CA GLY A 20 1.29 -5.37 -0.92
C GLY A 20 1.20 -5.78 -2.40
N ASN A 21 0.01 -6.10 -2.92
CA ASN A 21 -0.15 -6.23 -4.37
C ASN A 21 -0.01 -4.86 -5.05
N PHE A 22 0.59 -4.89 -6.24
CA PHE A 22 0.44 -3.81 -7.19
C PHE A 22 -0.67 -4.18 -8.17
N VAL A 23 -1.51 -3.21 -8.49
CA VAL A 23 -2.67 -3.43 -9.36
C VAL A 23 -2.72 -2.38 -10.45
N ARG A 24 -3.14 -2.81 -11.64
CA ARG A 24 -3.47 -1.90 -12.73
C ARG A 24 -4.95 -1.51 -12.61
N VAL A 25 -5.22 -0.22 -12.69
CA VAL A 25 -6.54 0.35 -12.42
C VAL A 25 -6.99 1.19 -13.62
N SER A 26 -8.24 1.00 -14.04
CA SER A 26 -8.86 1.82 -15.08
C SER A 26 -9.45 3.10 -14.49
N ALA A 27 -8.93 4.27 -14.89
CA ALA A 27 -9.61 5.53 -14.65
C ALA A 27 -10.70 5.72 -15.72
N GLY A 28 -11.86 5.10 -15.50
CA GLY A 28 -12.90 4.85 -16.51
C GLY A 28 -13.25 6.03 -17.43
N HIS A 29 -13.24 7.28 -16.92
CA HIS A 29 -13.58 8.46 -17.73
C HIS A 29 -12.42 9.01 -18.58
N LEU A 30 -11.18 8.68 -18.25
CA LEU A 30 -9.98 9.25 -18.87
C LEU A 30 -9.31 8.30 -19.86
N LYS A 31 -9.82 7.07 -20.01
CA LYS A 31 -9.15 5.98 -20.77
C LYS A 31 -7.66 5.84 -20.39
N GLN A 32 -7.34 6.18 -19.15
CA GLN A 32 -5.99 6.21 -18.64
C GLN A 32 -5.87 5.15 -17.55
N GLU A 33 -4.81 4.37 -17.64
CA GLU A 33 -4.52 3.33 -16.67
C GLU A 33 -3.52 3.85 -15.64
N TRP A 34 -3.73 3.44 -14.41
CA TRP A 34 -2.88 3.79 -13.27
C TRP A 34 -2.36 2.51 -12.63
N VAL A 35 -1.19 2.62 -12.00
CA VAL A 35 -0.68 1.55 -11.14
C VAL A 35 -0.81 2.00 -9.69
N ALA A 36 -1.24 1.11 -8.83
CA ALA A 36 -1.46 1.40 -7.42
C ALA A 36 -0.94 0.28 -6.52
N PHE A 37 -0.44 0.63 -5.35
CA PHE A 37 -0.05 -0.31 -4.29
C PHE A 37 -1.17 -0.46 -3.28
N VAL A 38 -1.61 -1.69 -3.03
CA VAL A 38 -2.74 -1.99 -2.14
C VAL A 38 -2.32 -1.97 -0.67
N VAL A 39 -2.98 -1.14 0.13
CA VAL A 39 -2.66 -0.92 1.56
C VAL A 39 -3.69 -1.55 2.49
N ASP A 40 -4.98 -1.38 2.24
CA ASP A 40 -5.99 -1.95 3.12
C ASP A 40 -7.37 -2.07 2.46
N ARG A 41 -8.28 -2.77 3.13
CA ARG A 41 -9.69 -2.83 2.77
C ARG A 41 -10.44 -1.64 3.34
N LYS A 42 -11.31 -1.02 2.53
CA LYS A 42 -12.27 -0.03 2.99
C LYS A 42 -13.66 -0.31 2.41
N SER A 43 -14.52 -0.96 3.18
CA SER A 43 -15.92 -1.16 2.75
C SER A 43 -16.79 0.00 3.22
N LYS A 44 -17.39 0.74 2.26
CA LYS A 44 -18.38 1.78 2.56
C LYS A 44 -19.77 1.15 2.64
N LYS A 45 -20.18 0.78 3.86
CA LYS A 45 -21.50 0.16 4.13
C LYS A 45 -22.69 0.95 3.57
N LEU A 46 -22.60 2.29 3.52
CA LEU A 46 -23.68 3.15 3.03
C LEU A 46 -23.88 3.10 1.51
N THR A 47 -22.81 2.98 0.73
CA THR A 47 -22.88 3.06 -0.73
C THR A 47 -22.98 1.70 -1.40
N LYS A 48 -22.86 0.59 -0.64
CA LYS A 48 -22.72 -0.79 -1.13
C LYS A 48 -21.62 -0.93 -2.20
N LYS A 49 -20.66 -0.01 -2.24
CA LYS A 49 -19.53 -0.03 -3.15
C LYS A 49 -18.27 -0.34 -2.36
N ASP A 50 -17.62 -1.43 -2.73
CA ASP A 50 -16.39 -1.85 -2.09
C ASP A 50 -15.19 -1.11 -2.66
N HIS A 51 -14.35 -0.63 -1.76
CA HIS A 51 -13.13 0.10 -2.07
C HIS A 51 -11.94 -0.56 -1.37
N VAL A 52 -10.77 -0.33 -1.93
CA VAL A 52 -9.49 -0.58 -1.26
C VAL A 52 -8.77 0.74 -1.09
N THR A 53 -8.03 0.87 0.01
CA THR A 53 -7.08 1.96 0.19
C THR A 53 -5.82 1.62 -0.57
N VAL A 54 -5.39 2.54 -1.43
CA VAL A 54 -4.22 2.37 -2.30
C VAL A 54 -3.29 3.56 -2.19
N ILE A 55 -2.04 3.35 -2.59
CA ILE A 55 -1.07 4.41 -2.86
C ILE A 55 -0.84 4.45 -4.37
N TRP A 56 -1.02 5.62 -4.97
CA TRP A 56 -0.85 5.78 -6.41
C TRP A 56 0.62 5.80 -6.83
N MET A 57 0.94 5.11 -7.92
CA MET A 57 2.22 5.22 -8.61
C MET A 57 2.06 6.12 -9.83
N TYR A 58 3.12 6.86 -10.14
CA TYR A 58 3.11 7.87 -11.18
C TYR A 58 4.03 7.48 -12.33
N TYR A 59 3.54 7.59 -13.56
CA TYR A 59 4.42 7.67 -14.73
C TYR A 59 5.03 9.08 -14.80
N ARG A 60 6.13 9.22 -15.55
CA ARG A 60 6.74 10.53 -15.82
C ARG A 60 5.71 11.53 -16.37
N SER A 61 4.82 11.07 -17.25
CA SER A 61 3.76 11.87 -17.86
C SER A 61 2.70 12.39 -16.87
N HIS A 62 2.60 11.80 -15.68
CA HIS A 62 1.69 12.23 -14.62
C HIS A 62 2.29 13.35 -13.75
N LEU A 63 3.60 13.59 -13.83
CA LEU A 63 4.29 14.58 -13.01
C LEU A 63 4.32 15.94 -13.72
N GLU A 64 4.14 17.00 -12.94
CA GLU A 64 4.21 18.37 -13.48
C GLU A 64 5.62 18.71 -13.98
N LYS A 65 5.70 19.59 -14.99
CA LYS A 65 6.97 20.02 -15.59
C LYS A 65 7.96 20.59 -14.56
N ASN A 66 7.46 21.27 -13.53
CA ASN A 66 8.31 21.85 -12.49
C ASN A 66 8.91 20.77 -11.58
N VAL A 67 8.13 19.75 -11.22
CA VAL A 67 8.59 18.58 -10.45
C VAL A 67 9.65 17.82 -11.23
N LEU A 68 9.43 17.61 -12.54
CA LEU A 68 10.39 16.93 -13.41
C LEU A 68 11.73 17.68 -13.50
N LYS A 69 11.69 19.02 -13.67
CA LYS A 69 12.91 19.85 -13.71
C LYS A 69 13.68 19.82 -12.38
N GLU A 70 12.97 19.83 -11.25
CA GLU A 70 13.60 19.71 -9.94
C GLU A 70 14.22 18.32 -9.75
N ALA A 71 13.50 17.27 -10.15
CA ALA A 71 13.99 15.90 -10.10
C ALA A 71 15.28 15.74 -10.94
N GLU A 72 15.30 16.25 -12.17
CA GLU A 72 16.47 16.20 -13.05
C GLU A 72 17.69 16.87 -12.44
N ARG A 73 17.49 18.01 -11.76
CA ARG A 73 18.57 18.73 -11.06
C ARG A 73 19.08 17.96 -9.85
N ASN A 74 18.18 17.40 -9.04
CA ASN A 74 18.54 16.76 -7.77
C ASN A 74 19.11 15.35 -7.96
N LEU A 75 18.59 14.62 -8.96
CA LEU A 75 18.99 13.25 -9.26
C LEU A 75 20.14 13.19 -10.27
N GLY A 76 20.44 14.31 -10.96
CA GLY A 76 21.46 14.39 -12.00
C GLY A 76 21.13 13.58 -13.26
N ARG A 77 19.85 13.20 -13.45
CA ARG A 77 19.37 12.41 -14.59
C ARG A 77 17.89 12.62 -14.88
N ILE A 78 17.50 12.27 -16.09
CA ILE A 78 16.11 12.25 -16.57
C ILE A 78 15.43 10.96 -16.08
N LEU A 79 14.20 11.08 -15.57
CA LEU A 79 13.31 9.94 -15.30
C LEU A 79 12.88 9.31 -16.62
N ASP A 80 12.98 7.98 -16.74
CA ASP A 80 12.53 7.26 -17.94
C ASP A 80 10.99 7.25 -18.02
N ASP A 81 10.43 7.20 -19.23
CA ASP A 81 8.98 7.10 -19.44
C ASP A 81 8.43 5.72 -19.00
N SER A 82 9.28 4.69 -19.03
CA SER A 82 8.96 3.33 -18.58
C SER A 82 9.04 3.13 -17.07
N GLU A 83 9.58 4.11 -16.32
CA GLU A 83 9.74 4.02 -14.88
C GLU A 83 8.51 4.49 -14.12
N LEU A 84 8.05 3.66 -13.18
CA LEU A 84 7.09 4.11 -12.18
C LEU A 84 7.79 4.84 -11.05
N VAL A 85 7.11 5.84 -10.50
CA VAL A 85 7.51 6.59 -9.31
C VAL A 85 6.53 6.27 -8.20
N PHE A 86 7.01 5.66 -7.11
CA PHE A 86 6.20 5.38 -5.92
C PHE A 86 5.86 6.71 -5.23
N SER A 87 4.75 6.81 -4.51
CA SER A 87 4.40 8.06 -3.83
C SER A 87 3.90 7.86 -2.40
N ASN A 88 3.60 8.95 -1.69
CA ASN A 88 2.77 8.94 -0.47
C ASN A 88 1.32 9.37 -0.75
N HIS A 89 0.89 9.45 -2.01
CA HIS A 89 -0.48 9.82 -2.35
C HIS A 89 -1.41 8.63 -2.11
N GLN A 90 -2.07 8.65 -0.96
CA GLN A 90 -3.03 7.63 -0.55
C GLN A 90 -4.46 8.05 -0.88
N ASP A 91 -5.23 7.15 -1.47
CA ASP A 91 -6.64 7.38 -1.82
C ASP A 91 -7.45 6.07 -1.79
N GLU A 92 -8.75 6.17 -2.09
CA GLU A 92 -9.65 5.04 -2.25
C GLU A 92 -9.82 4.65 -3.72
N CYS A 93 -9.59 3.39 -4.03
CA CYS A 93 -9.85 2.83 -5.34
C CYS A 93 -11.08 1.92 -5.29
N PRO A 94 -12.11 2.14 -6.14
CA PRO A 94 -13.19 1.20 -6.32
C PRO A 94 -12.64 -0.16 -6.78
N VAL A 95 -13.09 -1.24 -6.16
CA VAL A 95 -12.56 -2.58 -6.45
C VAL A 95 -12.86 -3.01 -7.89
N ASN A 96 -14.02 -2.59 -8.43
CA ASN A 96 -14.41 -2.87 -9.80
C ASN A 96 -13.60 -2.11 -10.86
N ALA A 97 -12.76 -1.14 -10.45
CA ALA A 97 -11.84 -0.45 -11.35
C ALA A 97 -10.49 -1.19 -11.50
N ILE A 98 -10.23 -2.21 -10.66
CA ILE A 98 -9.02 -3.02 -10.73
C ILE A 98 -9.12 -3.97 -11.92
N LEU A 99 -8.15 -3.89 -12.82
CA LEU A 99 -8.07 -4.73 -14.03
C LEU A 99 -7.33 -6.03 -13.73
N GLU A 100 -6.16 -5.94 -13.10
CA GLU A 100 -5.30 -7.09 -12.80
C GLU A 100 -4.27 -6.76 -11.72
N ILE A 101 -3.58 -7.79 -11.23
CA ILE A 101 -2.35 -7.67 -10.44
C ILE A 101 -1.17 -7.55 -11.40
N VAL A 102 -0.27 -6.62 -11.14
CA VAL A 102 0.95 -6.41 -11.92
C VAL A 102 2.19 -6.61 -11.05
N ASP A 103 3.30 -6.99 -11.67
CA ASP A 103 4.58 -7.09 -11.00
C ASP A 103 5.35 -5.78 -11.09
N VAL A 104 5.60 -5.18 -9.93
CA VAL A 104 6.45 -3.98 -9.80
C VAL A 104 7.65 -4.31 -8.96
N ARG A 105 8.83 -4.23 -9.56
CA ARG A 105 10.10 -4.39 -8.86
C ARG A 105 10.52 -3.07 -8.22
N LEU A 106 10.37 -2.99 -6.91
CA LEU A 106 10.92 -1.89 -6.12
C LEU A 106 12.43 -2.09 -5.95
N LEU A 107 13.19 -1.05 -6.29
CA LEU A 107 14.65 -1.04 -6.26
C LEU A 107 15.15 0.07 -5.30
N PRO A 108 14.88 -0.05 -3.98
CA PRO A 108 15.37 0.91 -3.01
C PRO A 108 16.90 0.89 -2.97
N ASP A 109 17.51 2.05 -2.74
CA ASP A 109 18.96 2.20 -2.54
C ASP A 109 19.85 1.75 -3.72
N GLN A 110 19.27 1.44 -4.89
CA GLN A 110 20.00 1.08 -6.13
C GLN A 110 19.75 2.09 -7.25
N PRO A 111 20.40 3.27 -7.22
CA PRO A 111 20.15 4.35 -8.18
C PRO A 111 20.68 4.08 -9.60
N GLN A 112 21.62 3.13 -9.77
CA GLN A 112 22.41 2.94 -11.00
C GLN A 112 22.23 1.58 -11.68
N ILE A 113 21.07 0.94 -11.58
CA ILE A 113 20.78 -0.16 -12.51
C ILE A 113 20.58 0.44 -13.91
N ASP A 114 21.45 0.07 -14.84
CA ASP A 114 21.25 0.40 -16.26
C ASP A 114 19.95 -0.25 -16.72
N PRO A 115 18.93 0.52 -17.18
CA PRO A 115 17.69 -0.05 -17.70
C PRO A 115 17.93 -1.10 -18.79
N GLN A 116 19.01 -0.97 -19.55
CA GLN A 116 19.38 -1.92 -20.63
C GLN A 116 20.02 -3.22 -20.12
N LYS A 117 20.41 -3.29 -18.84
CA LYS A 117 20.88 -4.52 -18.17
C LYS A 117 19.78 -5.26 -17.42
N ILE A 118 18.54 -4.74 -17.44
CA ILE A 118 17.38 -5.48 -16.97
C ILE A 118 17.10 -6.52 -18.06
N ASP A 119 17.28 -7.81 -17.73
CA ASP A 119 17.19 -8.93 -18.67
C ASP A 119 15.99 -8.80 -19.63
N SER A 120 16.20 -9.15 -20.90
CA SER A 120 15.18 -9.15 -21.95
C SER A 120 13.98 -10.08 -21.69
N ASP A 121 14.04 -10.89 -20.63
CA ASP A 121 12.94 -11.72 -20.11
C ASP A 121 11.93 -10.92 -19.23
N MET A 122 12.15 -9.61 -19.06
CA MET A 122 11.42 -8.74 -18.11
C MET A 122 10.39 -7.81 -18.76
N SER A 123 9.98 -8.06 -20.01
CA SER A 123 9.15 -7.14 -20.81
C SER A 123 7.77 -6.80 -20.23
N GLU A 124 7.33 -7.51 -19.19
CA GLU A 124 6.04 -7.27 -18.49
C GLU A 124 6.19 -6.71 -17.07
N GLN A 125 7.42 -6.42 -16.62
CA GLN A 125 7.67 -5.96 -15.25
C GLN A 125 7.93 -4.46 -15.21
N TYR A 126 7.13 -3.75 -14.42
CA TYR A 126 7.45 -2.37 -14.06
C TYR A 126 8.59 -2.36 -13.04
N PHE A 127 9.39 -1.30 -13.05
CA PHE A 127 10.38 -1.07 -12.01
C PHE A 127 10.25 0.35 -11.44
N CYS A 128 10.66 0.50 -10.17
CA CYS A 128 10.52 1.73 -9.44
C CYS A 128 11.72 1.97 -8.54
N ARG A 129 12.42 3.08 -8.78
CA ARG A 129 13.63 3.53 -8.04
C ARG A 129 13.46 4.85 -7.33
N PHE A 130 12.36 5.54 -7.63
CA PHE A 130 12.13 6.90 -7.17
C PHE A 130 10.88 6.97 -6.33
N PHE A 131 10.86 7.98 -5.47
CA PHE A 131 9.78 8.30 -4.59
C PHE A 131 9.35 9.75 -4.80
N PHE A 132 8.07 9.95 -5.02
CA PHE A 132 7.42 11.24 -5.15
C PHE A 132 6.67 11.57 -3.85
N ASP A 133 7.14 12.60 -3.16
CA ASP A 133 6.40 13.21 -2.07
C ASP A 133 5.34 14.14 -2.65
N TYR A 134 4.10 13.68 -2.65
CA TYR A 134 2.92 14.39 -3.15
C TYR A 134 2.62 15.66 -2.34
N SER A 135 2.98 15.69 -1.05
CA SER A 135 2.76 16.87 -0.20
C SER A 135 3.81 17.94 -0.43
N ALA A 136 5.06 17.54 -0.68
CA ALA A 136 6.16 18.46 -0.94
C ALA A 136 6.38 18.77 -2.44
N PHE A 137 5.71 18.05 -3.33
CA PHE A 137 5.93 18.05 -4.78
C PHE A 137 7.39 17.76 -5.18
N LYS A 138 8.02 16.78 -4.53
CA LYS A 138 9.45 16.47 -4.71
C LYS A 138 9.70 15.01 -5.04
N VAL A 139 10.63 14.78 -5.96
CA VAL A 139 11.12 13.43 -6.29
C VAL A 139 12.47 13.19 -5.64
N SER A 140 12.65 12.01 -5.05
CA SER A 140 13.88 11.55 -4.42
C SER A 140 14.10 10.06 -4.72
N HIS A 141 15.23 9.51 -4.29
CA HIS A 141 15.44 8.07 -4.36
C HIS A 141 14.46 7.32 -3.43
N LEU A 142 13.95 6.19 -3.92
CA LEU A 142 13.16 5.28 -3.12
C LEU A 142 14.03 4.69 -2.01
N LYS A 143 13.50 4.74 -0.78
CA LYS A 143 14.10 4.16 0.42
C LYS A 143 13.11 3.19 1.04
N LEU A 144 13.60 2.22 1.81
CA LEU A 144 12.75 1.24 2.50
C LEU A 144 11.68 1.89 3.39
N VAL A 145 11.98 3.02 4.04
CA VAL A 145 11.04 3.76 4.88
C VAL A 145 9.82 4.29 4.13
N HIS A 146 9.90 4.45 2.81
CA HIS A 146 8.77 4.92 1.99
C HIS A 146 7.76 3.80 1.70
N ILE A 147 8.17 2.54 1.81
CA ILE A 147 7.34 1.39 1.44
C ILE A 147 6.54 0.99 2.68
N PRO A 148 5.19 1.03 2.62
CA PRO A 148 4.38 0.59 3.75
C PRO A 148 4.74 -0.85 4.11
N THR A 149 5.15 -1.04 5.35
CA THR A 149 5.15 -2.35 6.00
C THR A 149 3.85 -2.43 6.77
N ARG A 150 3.01 -3.44 6.51
CA ARG A 150 1.91 -3.72 7.43
C ARG A 150 2.54 -3.91 8.80
N GLY A 151 2.10 -3.15 9.80
CA GLY A 151 2.44 -3.50 11.18
C GLY A 151 2.10 -5.00 11.42
N ILE A 152 2.75 -5.74 12.32
CA ILE A 152 2.77 -5.42 13.76
C ILE A 152 1.82 -4.26 14.01
N VAL A 153 0.53 -4.48 13.75
CA VAL A 153 -0.53 -3.68 14.34
C VAL A 153 -0.10 -3.61 15.79
N LYS A 154 0.11 -2.40 16.35
CA LYS A 154 0.13 -2.27 17.80
C LYS A 154 -1.08 -3.07 18.25
N ALA A 155 -0.85 -4.23 18.83
CA ALA A 155 -1.88 -4.88 19.61
C ALA A 155 -2.19 -3.80 20.63
N GLU A 156 -3.27 -3.05 20.41
CA GLU A 156 -3.92 -2.42 21.53
C GLU A 156 -4.05 -3.56 22.54
N PRO A 157 -3.45 -3.46 23.73
CA PRO A 157 -3.73 -4.45 24.75
C PRO A 157 -5.25 -4.43 24.84
N SER A 158 -5.87 -5.55 24.49
CA SER A 158 -7.29 -5.71 24.65
C SER A 158 -7.52 -5.54 26.15
N TYR A 159 -7.93 -4.35 26.54
CA TYR A 159 -8.54 -4.14 27.83
C TYR A 159 -9.85 -4.90 27.73
N SER A 160 -9.79 -6.20 28.00
CA SER A 160 -10.95 -6.94 28.45
C SER A 160 -11.33 -6.26 29.76
N PRO A 161 -12.50 -5.58 29.85
CA PRO A 161 -12.97 -5.15 31.15
C PRO A 161 -13.02 -6.40 32.02
N ALA A 162 -12.31 -6.37 33.14
CA ALA A 162 -12.25 -7.50 34.06
C ALA A 162 -13.69 -7.94 34.33
N GLN A 163 -14.00 -9.20 34.00
CA GLN A 163 -15.25 -9.80 34.41
C GLN A 163 -15.36 -9.60 35.93
N PRO A 164 -16.48 -9.05 36.45
CA PRO A 164 -16.67 -8.98 37.89
C PRO A 164 -16.59 -10.41 38.42
N ARG A 165 -15.55 -10.69 39.22
CA ARG A 165 -15.43 -11.96 39.92
C ARG A 165 -16.67 -12.11 40.80
N PRO A 166 -17.39 -13.25 40.75
CA PRO A 166 -18.46 -13.48 41.70
C PRO A 166 -17.89 -13.42 43.11
N ALA A 167 -18.47 -12.55 43.95
CA ALA A 167 -18.11 -12.47 45.36
C ALA A 167 -18.35 -13.85 45.99
N ALA A 168 -17.30 -14.43 46.58
CA ALA A 168 -17.43 -15.64 47.36
C ALA A 168 -18.41 -15.37 48.52
N SER A 169 -19.48 -16.15 48.57
CA SER A 169 -20.40 -16.19 49.71
C SER A 169 -19.59 -16.54 50.95
N ARG A 170 -19.52 -15.62 51.92
CA ARG A 170 -19.07 -15.94 53.28
C ARG A 170 -20.10 -16.90 53.87
N MET A 171 -19.72 -18.17 54.02
CA MET A 171 -20.40 -19.05 54.96
C MET A 171 -20.24 -18.46 56.35
N ALA A 172 -21.36 -18.26 57.05
CA ALA A 172 -21.37 -17.92 58.45
C ALA A 172 -21.10 -19.20 59.24
N ASP A 173 -19.94 -19.29 59.89
CA ASP A 173 -19.74 -20.26 60.95
C ASP A 173 -20.41 -19.74 62.23
N ALA A 174 -21.43 -20.48 62.65
CA ALA A 174 -22.07 -20.32 63.95
C ALA A 174 -21.13 -20.89 65.03
N GLY A 175 -20.32 -20.02 65.62
CA GLY A 175 -19.57 -20.31 66.84
C GLY A 175 -20.50 -20.23 68.05
N SER A 176 -20.83 -21.41 68.59
CA SER A 176 -21.49 -21.62 69.88
C SER A 176 -20.65 -21.09 71.04
N ALA A 177 -21.26 -20.32 71.95
CA ALA A 177 -20.74 -20.06 73.29
C ALA A 177 -21.90 -19.69 74.25
N ALA A 178 -22.37 -20.69 75.00
CA ALA A 178 -22.87 -20.60 76.38
C ALA A 178 -22.98 -22.01 76.96
#